data_AF-A0AA88APC7-F1
#
_entry.id   AF-A0AA88APC7-F1
#
_cell.length_a   1.000
_cell.length_b   1.000
_cell.length_c   1.000
_cell.angle_alpha   90.00
_cell.angle_beta   90.00
_cell.angle_gamma   90.00
#
_symmetry.space_group_name_H-M   'P 1'
#
loop_
_entity.id
_entity.type
_entity.pdbx_description
1 polymer ?
#
loop_
_entity_poly.entity_id
_entity_poly.type
_entity_poly.pdbx_seq_one_letter_code
_entity_poly.pdbx_strand_id
1 'polypeptide(L)'
;MACYRSFELDISSFERYLSDFKTTLYAVVSIVTPSSVASQKAVLASCYKENLTWEPDRKLRFLVEESKIQDELATLMIRLRSRRTFMIDEAIGHVGFTPLKKLLDDTTDDHEGIGIYHIIDIDGNLSSEILSFAYKFSEPLEEEDLIIISSSNEDEDENGNEDGDGDEDDDD
;
A
#
# COMPACT_ATOMS: atom_id res chain seq x y z
N MET A 1 -5.28 -17.34 16.80
CA MET A 1 -4.57 -17.67 15.55
C MET A 1 -5.03 -16.66 14.52
N ALA A 2 -4.12 -15.82 14.02
CA ALA A 2 -4.47 -14.84 13.00
C ALA A 2 -4.65 -15.58 11.66
N CYS A 3 -5.79 -15.37 11.00
CA CYS A 3 -6.02 -15.85 9.64
C CYS A 3 -5.56 -14.78 8.67
N TYR A 4 -4.79 -15.15 7.65
CA TYR A 4 -4.27 -14.24 6.64
C TYR A 4 -4.85 -14.57 5.28
N ARG A 5 -4.96 -13.55 4.43
CA ARG A 5 -5.35 -13.66 3.03
C ARG A 5 -4.33 -12.95 2.17
N SER A 6 -3.99 -13.56 1.03
CA SER A 6 -3.12 -12.91 0.05
C SER A 6 -3.95 -11.97 -0.81
N PHE A 7 -3.48 -10.74 -0.94
CA PHE A 7 -4.01 -9.73 -1.85
C PHE A 7 -2.98 -9.47 -2.95
N GLU A 8 -3.33 -9.81 -4.18
CA GLU A 8 -2.52 -9.53 -5.36
C GLU A 8 -3.13 -8.41 -6.19
N LEU A 9 -2.28 -7.56 -6.74
CA LEU A 9 -2.65 -6.43 -7.57
C LEU A 9 -1.71 -6.30 -8.77
N ASP A 10 -2.27 -6.14 -9.97
CA ASP A 10 -1.56 -5.90 -11.23
C ASP A 10 -2.09 -4.61 -11.85
N ILE A 11 -1.24 -3.57 -11.95
CA ILE A 11 -1.65 -2.30 -12.55
C ILE A 11 -1.68 -2.48 -14.07
N SER A 12 -2.89 -2.54 -14.63
CA SER A 12 -3.11 -2.91 -16.02
C SER A 12 -2.96 -1.74 -16.99
N SER A 13 -3.40 -0.54 -16.58
CA SER A 13 -3.24 0.66 -17.41
C SER A 13 -3.34 1.97 -16.62
N PHE A 14 -2.78 3.02 -17.18
CA PHE A 14 -2.84 4.41 -16.74
C PHE A 14 -2.89 5.27 -18.01
N GLU A 15 -3.87 6.17 -18.09
CA GLU A 15 -3.99 7.07 -19.25
C GLU A 15 -2.79 8.01 -19.38
N ARG A 16 -2.55 8.44 -20.63
CA ARG A 16 -1.29 8.99 -21.15
C ARG A 16 -0.63 10.05 -20.23
N TYR A 17 0.46 9.65 -19.59
CA TYR A 17 1.49 10.58 -19.13
C TYR A 17 2.54 10.78 -20.24
N LEU A 18 2.68 12.02 -20.71
CA LEU A 18 3.63 12.42 -21.73
C LEU A 18 4.75 13.25 -21.09
N SER A 19 5.98 13.00 -21.51
CA SER A 19 7.14 13.78 -21.04
C SER A 19 8.19 13.86 -22.14
N ASP A 20 8.62 15.08 -22.45
CA ASP A 20 9.73 15.33 -23.38
C ASP A 20 11.07 14.77 -22.88
N PHE A 21 11.14 14.45 -21.58
CA PHE A 21 12.31 13.90 -20.92
C PHE A 21 12.13 12.42 -20.60
N LYS A 22 13.25 11.69 -20.56
CA LYS A 22 13.23 10.29 -20.13
C LYS A 22 12.76 10.22 -18.68
N THR A 23 11.56 9.67 -18.51
CA THR A 23 10.83 9.64 -17.25
C THR A 23 10.40 8.21 -16.96
N THR A 24 10.60 7.77 -15.72
CA THR A 24 10.07 6.50 -15.24
C THR A 24 8.82 6.77 -14.42
N LEU A 25 7.72 6.13 -14.80
CA LEU A 25 6.47 6.10 -14.06
C LEU A 25 6.47 4.91 -13.14
N TYR A 26 6.08 5.14 -11.89
CA TYR A 26 5.96 4.09 -10.91
C TYR A 26 4.79 4.35 -9.96
N ALA A 27 4.22 3.29 -9.43
CA ALA A 27 3.24 3.33 -8.38
C ALA A 27 3.88 2.95 -7.04
N VAL A 28 3.47 3.62 -5.98
CA VAL A 28 3.63 3.12 -4.61
C VAL A 28 2.26 2.65 -4.17
N VAL A 29 2.14 1.34 -4.00
CA VAL A 29 0.92 0.68 -3.54
C VAL A 29 1.07 0.36 -2.08
N SER A 30 0.13 0.80 -1.28
CA SER A 30 0.16 0.65 0.16
C SER A 30 -1.14 0.02 0.66
N ILE A 31 -1.01 -0.92 1.60
CA ILE A 31 -2.11 -1.36 2.44
C ILE A 31 -1.95 -0.67 3.79
N VAL A 32 -2.95 0.15 4.13
CA VAL A 32 -2.99 0.94 5.35
C VAL A 32 -3.98 0.30 6.31
N THR A 33 -3.55 0.08 7.54
CA THR A 33 -4.39 -0.34 8.67
C THR A 33 -4.19 0.66 9.83
N PRO A 34 -5.04 0.65 10.87
CA PRO A 34 -4.86 1.54 12.01
C PRO A 34 -3.51 1.40 12.73
N SER A 35 -2.92 0.20 12.70
CA SER A 35 -1.69 -0.12 13.42
C SER A 35 -0.44 -0.14 12.54
N SER A 36 -0.58 -0.16 11.21
CA SER A 36 0.57 -0.37 10.32
C SER A 36 0.30 0.02 8.87
N VAL A 37 1.38 0.27 8.14
CA VAL A 37 1.36 0.53 6.69
C VAL A 37 2.40 -0.34 6.01
N ALA A 38 1.97 -1.22 5.10
CA ALA A 38 2.85 -1.95 4.20
C ALA A 38 2.82 -1.30 2.82
N SER A 39 3.99 -1.08 2.22
CA SER A 39 4.11 -0.42 0.92
C SER A 39 5.06 -1.16 -0.01
N GLN A 40 4.68 -1.26 -1.28
CA GLN A 40 5.52 -1.78 -2.36
C GLN A 40 5.54 -0.82 -3.53
N LYS A 41 6.66 -0.81 -4.25
CA LYS A 41 6.85 0.02 -5.44
C LYS A 41 6.81 -0.85 -6.68
N ALA A 42 5.93 -0.52 -7.62
CA ALA A 42 5.90 -1.12 -8.96
C ALA A 42 6.32 -0.09 -10.00
N VAL A 43 7.32 -0.41 -10.82
CA VAL A 43 7.61 0.38 -12.02
C VAL A 43 6.54 0.07 -13.05
N LEU A 44 5.86 1.10 -13.54
CA LEU A 44 4.73 0.93 -14.47
C LEU A 44 5.20 1.01 -15.91
N ALA A 45 5.96 2.06 -16.21
CA ALA A 45 6.37 2.35 -17.57
C ALA A 45 7.58 3.28 -17.59
N SER A 46 8.27 3.26 -18.72
CA SER A 46 9.19 4.32 -19.12
C SER A 46 8.57 5.17 -20.23
N CYS A 47 8.70 6.49 -20.10
CA CYS A 47 8.22 7.47 -21.06
C CYS A 47 9.42 8.25 -21.62
N TYR A 48 9.46 8.41 -22.93
CA TYR A 48 10.38 9.35 -23.59
C TYR A 48 9.71 9.94 -24.83
N LYS A 49 9.51 11.26 -24.81
CA LYS A 49 8.70 12.01 -25.78
C LYS A 49 7.26 11.51 -25.76
N GLU A 50 6.83 10.82 -26.81
CA GLU A 50 5.48 10.26 -26.97
C GLU A 50 5.45 8.72 -26.87
N ASN A 51 6.61 8.10 -26.62
CA ASN A 51 6.71 6.65 -26.49
C ASN A 51 6.58 6.26 -25.03
N LEU A 52 5.49 5.55 -24.71
CA LEU A 52 5.26 4.92 -23.41
C LEU A 52 5.50 3.41 -23.56
N THR A 53 6.49 2.89 -22.85
CA THR A 53 6.81 1.46 -22.80
C THR A 53 6.43 0.93 -21.43
N TRP A 54 5.41 0.07 -21.39
CA TRP A 54 4.97 -0.60 -20.18
C TRP A 54 5.96 -1.66 -19.72
N GLU A 55 6.19 -1.72 -18.41
CA GLU A 55 6.96 -2.80 -17.80
C GLU A 55 6.10 -4.08 -17.72
N PRO A 56 6.70 -5.26 -17.94
CA PRO A 56 5.98 -6.53 -17.98
C PRO A 56 5.65 -7.09 -16.59
N ASP A 57 6.44 -6.77 -15.56
CA ASP A 57 6.25 -7.28 -14.21
C ASP A 57 5.92 -6.13 -13.24
N ARG A 58 4.64 -6.08 -12.88
CA ARG A 58 4.05 -5.03 -12.04
C ARG A 58 3.05 -5.61 -11.04
N LYS A 59 3.14 -6.93 -10.83
CA LYS A 59 2.33 -7.65 -9.85
C LYS A 59 2.91 -7.40 -8.47
N LEU A 60 2.05 -6.99 -7.58
CA LEU A 60 2.37 -6.77 -6.17
C LEU A 60 1.52 -7.71 -5.33
N ARG A 61 2.12 -8.25 -4.27
CA ARG A 61 1.45 -9.19 -3.39
C ARG A 61 1.61 -8.78 -1.93
N PHE A 62 0.50 -8.70 -1.22
CA PHE A 62 0.44 -8.36 0.19
C PHE A 62 -0.17 -9.52 0.97
N LEU A 63 0.30 -9.72 2.20
CA LEU A 63 -0.36 -10.60 3.15
C LEU A 63 -1.12 -9.74 4.17
N VAL A 64 -2.43 -9.90 4.22
CA VAL A 64 -3.31 -9.06 5.04
C VAL A 64 -4.06 -9.94 6.03
N GLU A 65 -4.12 -9.52 7.29
CA GLU A 65 -4.96 -10.18 8.30
C GLU A 65 -6.44 -10.13 7.87
N GLU A 66 -7.10 -11.29 7.81
CA GLU A 66 -8.49 -11.41 7.37
C GLU A 66 -9.43 -10.56 8.23
N SER A 67 -9.19 -10.52 9.54
CA SER A 67 -9.95 -9.69 10.49
C SER A 67 -9.94 -8.21 10.10
N LYS A 68 -8.77 -7.68 9.71
CA LYS A 68 -8.64 -6.27 9.29
C LYS A 68 -9.40 -5.97 8.01
N ILE A 69 -9.54 -6.95 7.11
CA ILE A 69 -10.37 -6.81 5.91
C ILE A 69 -11.85 -6.78 6.33
N GLN A 70 -12.30 -7.78 7.09
CA GLN A 70 -13.72 -7.92 7.48
C GLN A 70 -14.23 -6.73 8.32
N ASP A 71 -13.37 -6.19 9.17
CA ASP A 71 -13.63 -5.02 10.02
C ASP A 71 -13.51 -3.68 9.28
N GLU A 72 -13.26 -3.68 7.96
CA GLU A 72 -13.07 -2.48 7.12
C GLU A 72 -11.89 -1.59 7.55
N LEU A 73 -10.92 -2.19 8.23
CA LEU A 73 -9.74 -1.49 8.74
C LEU A 73 -8.58 -1.49 7.72
N ALA A 74 -8.58 -2.40 6.76
CA ALA A 74 -7.56 -2.48 5.72
C ALA A 74 -7.97 -1.70 4.47
N THR A 75 -7.15 -0.73 4.08
CA THR A 75 -7.42 0.17 2.96
C THR A 75 -6.29 0.16 1.95
N LEU A 76 -6.62 0.01 0.67
CA LEU A 76 -5.72 0.18 -0.46
C LEU A 76 -5.52 1.65 -0.77
N MET A 77 -4.26 2.04 -0.93
CA MET A 77 -3.84 3.35 -1.44
C MET A 77 -2.83 3.16 -2.57
N ILE A 78 -3.05 3.82 -3.71
CA ILE A 78 -2.11 3.81 -4.84
C ILE A 78 -1.67 5.23 -5.13
N ARG A 79 -0.38 5.51 -5.03
CA ARG A 79 0.21 6.82 -5.35
C ARG A 79 1.03 6.71 -6.63
N LEU A 80 0.75 7.58 -7.59
CA LEU A 80 1.46 7.65 -8.87
C LEU A 80 2.54 8.71 -8.81
N ARG A 81 3.74 8.33 -9.24
CA ARG A 81 4.90 9.21 -9.23
C ARG A 81 5.69 9.07 -10.52
N SER A 82 6.34 10.16 -10.90
CA SER A 82 7.26 10.22 -12.02
C SER A 82 8.67 10.49 -11.49
N ARG A 83 9.68 9.90 -12.13
CA ARG A 83 11.08 10.22 -11.87
C ARG A 83 11.80 10.50 -13.17
N ARG A 84 12.32 11.72 -13.31
CA ARG A 84 13.23 12.05 -14.41
C ARG A 84 14.66 11.64 -14.04
N THR A 85 15.45 11.27 -15.04
CA THR A 85 16.85 10.91 -14.83
C THR A 85 17.58 12.08 -14.15
N PHE A 86 18.20 11.84 -12.98
CA PHE A 86 18.89 12.85 -12.14
C PHE A 86 18.03 13.93 -11.45
N MET A 87 16.70 13.82 -11.44
CA MET A 87 15.82 14.74 -10.70
C MET A 87 15.09 14.06 -9.54
N ILE A 88 14.45 14.88 -8.71
CA ILE A 88 13.57 14.47 -7.62
C ILE A 88 12.29 13.85 -8.19
N ASP A 89 11.73 12.91 -7.46
CA ASP A 89 10.47 12.26 -7.81
C ASP A 89 9.30 13.24 -7.69
N GLU A 90 8.53 13.36 -8.76
CA GLU A 90 7.36 14.23 -8.88
C GLU A 90 6.10 13.43 -8.55
N ALA A 91 5.22 13.99 -7.71
CA ALA A 91 3.91 13.40 -7.47
C ALA A 91 2.99 13.73 -8.64
N ILE A 92 2.34 12.71 -9.20
CA ILE A 92 1.34 12.87 -10.27
C ILE A 92 -0.04 12.98 -9.62
N GLY A 93 -0.34 12.06 -8.72
CA GLY A 93 -1.63 11.96 -8.07
C GLY A 93 -1.76 10.65 -7.32
N HIS A 94 -2.96 10.33 -6.86
CA HIS A 94 -3.25 9.09 -6.18
C HIS A 94 -4.68 8.61 -6.44
N VAL A 95 -4.90 7.32 -6.27
CA VAL A 95 -6.25 6.77 -6.18
C VAL A 95 -6.80 7.07 -4.78
N GLY A 96 -8.12 7.29 -4.69
CA GLY A 96 -8.80 7.41 -3.42
C GLY A 96 -8.62 6.18 -2.54
N PHE A 97 -8.66 6.39 -1.22
CA PHE A 97 -8.62 5.31 -0.24
C PHE A 97 -9.75 4.31 -0.51
N THR A 98 -9.38 3.06 -0.82
CA THR A 98 -10.32 2.01 -1.19
C THR A 98 -10.30 0.90 -0.14
N PRO A 99 -11.38 0.71 0.63
CA PRO A 99 -11.46 -0.39 1.60
C PRO A 99 -11.28 -1.75 0.90
N LEU A 100 -10.40 -2.60 1.42
CA LEU A 100 -10.15 -3.92 0.83
C LEU A 100 -11.39 -4.82 0.89
N LYS A 101 -12.25 -4.65 1.90
CA LYS A 101 -13.51 -5.38 2.01
C LYS A 101 -14.40 -5.19 0.80
N LYS A 102 -14.50 -3.94 0.31
CA LYS A 102 -15.30 -3.64 -0.88
C LYS A 102 -14.77 -4.41 -2.09
N LEU A 103 -13.45 -4.43 -2.27
CA LEU A 103 -12.82 -5.19 -3.36
C LEU A 103 -13.07 -6.69 -3.21
N LEU A 104 -13.01 -7.22 -1.98
CA LEU A 104 -13.27 -8.62 -1.67
C LEU A 104 -14.74 -9.00 -1.95
N ASP A 105 -15.68 -8.16 -1.56
CA ASP A 105 -17.12 -8.37 -1.81
C ASP A 105 -17.45 -8.28 -3.31
N ASP A 106 -16.71 -7.47 -4.05
CA ASP A 106 -16.84 -7.33 -5.51
C ASP A 106 -16.20 -8.51 -6.28
N THR A 107 -15.35 -9.31 -5.65
CA THR A 107 -14.79 -10.52 -6.27
C THR A 107 -15.77 -11.69 -6.21
N THR A 108 -16.00 -12.33 -7.36
CA THR A 108 -16.70 -13.62 -7.44
C THR A 108 -15.69 -14.75 -7.36
N ASP A 109 -16.04 -15.86 -6.72
CA ASP A 109 -15.15 -16.88 -6.11
C ASP A 109 -13.99 -17.45 -6.96
N ASP A 110 -13.87 -17.17 -8.27
CA ASP A 110 -12.78 -17.66 -9.11
C ASP A 110 -12.28 -16.64 -10.16
N HIS A 111 -12.67 -15.37 -10.05
CA HIS A 111 -12.33 -14.37 -11.05
C HIS A 111 -11.53 -13.20 -10.50
N GLU A 112 -10.54 -12.79 -11.30
CA GLU A 112 -9.79 -11.57 -11.09
C GLU A 112 -10.74 -10.38 -11.18
N GLY A 113 -10.80 -9.60 -10.11
CA GLY A 113 -11.55 -8.35 -10.05
C GLY A 113 -10.82 -7.26 -10.84
N ILE A 114 -11.58 -6.30 -11.36
CA ILE A 114 -11.02 -5.15 -12.08
C ILE A 114 -11.45 -3.87 -11.35
N GLY A 115 -10.46 -3.15 -10.81
CA GLY A 115 -10.64 -1.82 -10.25
C GLY A 115 -10.41 -0.76 -11.32
N ILE A 116 -11.35 0.18 -11.46
CA ILE A 116 -11.24 1.34 -12.34
C ILE A 116 -11.50 2.60 -11.51
N TYR A 117 -10.49 3.47 -11.41
CA TYR A 117 -10.55 4.64 -10.54
C TYR A 117 -10.04 5.89 -11.25
N HIS A 118 -10.73 7.00 -10.99
CA HIS A 118 -10.21 8.32 -11.30
C HIS A 118 -9.05 8.66 -10.39
N ILE A 119 -8.04 9.31 -10.95
CA ILE A 119 -6.91 9.82 -10.19
C ILE A 119 -7.29 11.14 -9.55
N ILE A 120 -6.93 11.30 -8.29
CA ILE A 120 -6.98 12.57 -7.57
C ILE A 120 -5.61 13.21 -7.76
N ASP A 121 -5.59 14.42 -8.32
CA ASP A 121 -4.36 15.17 -8.53
C ASP A 121 -3.74 15.65 -7.20
N ILE A 122 -2.58 16.28 -7.28
CA ILE A 122 -1.88 16.81 -6.10
C ILE A 122 -2.62 17.95 -5.39
N ASP A 123 -3.56 18.60 -6.08
CA ASP A 123 -4.38 19.69 -5.57
C ASP A 123 -5.69 19.17 -4.95
N GLY A 124 -5.94 17.86 -5.01
CA GLY A 124 -7.13 17.19 -4.48
C GLY A 124 -8.32 17.19 -5.44
N ASN A 125 -8.15 17.58 -6.69
CA ASN A 125 -9.22 17.56 -7.69
C ASN A 125 -9.27 16.22 -8.41
N LEU A 126 -10.47 15.85 -8.85
CA LEU A 126 -10.68 14.65 -9.65
C LEU A 126 -10.14 14.89 -11.08
N SER A 127 -9.09 14.15 -11.45
CA SER A 127 -8.55 14.14 -12.80
C SER A 127 -9.48 13.38 -13.77
N SER A 128 -9.43 13.75 -15.04
CA SER A 128 -10.04 12.95 -16.11
C SER A 128 -9.31 11.62 -16.33
N GLU A 129 -8.07 11.52 -15.85
CA GLU A 129 -7.24 10.33 -16.01
C GLU A 129 -7.74 9.17 -15.15
N ILE A 130 -7.67 7.98 -15.73
CA ILE A 130 -8.13 6.73 -15.12
C ILE A 130 -6.93 5.81 -14.90
N LEU A 131 -6.91 5.20 -13.71
CA LEU A 131 -6.07 4.04 -13.39
C LEU A 131 -6.94 2.79 -13.38
N SER A 132 -6.53 1.78 -14.14
CA SER A 132 -7.10 0.44 -14.04
C SER A 132 -6.09 -0.53 -13.44
N PHE A 133 -6.57 -1.41 -12.57
CA PHE A 133 -5.79 -2.52 -12.04
C PHE A 133 -6.65 -3.77 -11.92
N ALA A 134 -6.01 -4.91 -12.11
CA ALA A 134 -6.59 -6.20 -11.83
C ALA A 134 -6.18 -6.61 -10.40
N TYR A 135 -7.05 -7.33 -9.69
CA TYR A 135 -6.77 -7.77 -8.34
C TYR A 135 -7.41 -9.11 -8.04
N LYS A 136 -6.83 -9.85 -7.10
CA LYS A 136 -7.39 -11.11 -6.64
C LYS A 136 -7.06 -11.35 -5.18
N PHE A 137 -7.94 -12.09 -4.53
CA PHE A 137 -7.76 -12.59 -3.19
C PHE A 137 -7.58 -14.10 -3.22
N SER A 138 -6.61 -14.62 -2.49
CA SER A 138 -6.37 -16.07 -2.41
C SER A 138 -5.94 -16.51 -1.01
N GLU A 139 -5.94 -17.82 -0.79
CA GLU A 139 -5.31 -18.40 0.38
C GLU A 139 -3.84 -17.97 0.49
N PRO A 140 -3.32 -17.85 1.73
CA PRO A 140 -1.93 -17.53 1.96
C PRO A 140 -1.06 -18.68 1.45
N LEU A 141 -0.16 -18.40 0.51
CA LEU A 141 0.83 -19.38 0.04
C LEU A 141 1.94 -19.51 1.08
N GLU A 142 2.46 -20.73 1.29
CA GLU A 142 3.66 -20.96 2.10
C GLU A 142 4.87 -20.28 1.42
N GLU A 143 5.38 -19.22 2.07
CA GLU A 143 6.65 -18.43 1.98
C GLU A 143 7.47 -18.42 0.65
N GLU A 144 8.00 -17.29 0.15
CA GLU A 144 9.22 -16.62 0.68
C GLU A 144 9.30 -15.07 0.45
N ASP A 145 8.32 -14.40 -0.16
CA ASP A 145 8.41 -12.95 -0.52
C ASP A 145 7.24 -12.08 0.02
N LEU A 146 6.68 -12.39 1.19
CA LEU A 146 5.50 -11.69 1.71
C LEU A 146 5.86 -10.61 2.74
N ILE A 147 5.49 -9.36 2.47
CA ILE A 147 5.42 -8.32 3.50
C ILE A 147 4.23 -8.66 4.40
N ILE A 148 4.53 -9.13 5.61
CA ILE A 148 3.53 -9.48 6.62
C ILE A 148 3.06 -8.19 7.31
N ILE A 149 1.77 -7.93 7.26
CA ILE A 149 1.12 -6.92 8.10
C ILE A 149 0.70 -7.62 9.39
N SER A 150 1.61 -7.78 10.34
CA SER A 150 1.31 -8.31 11.67
C SER A 150 1.29 -7.16 12.69
N SER A 151 0.25 -7.16 13.52
CA SER A 151 0.17 -6.28 14.68
C SER A 151 1.39 -6.49 15.59
N SER A 152 2.14 -5.43 15.92
CA SER A 152 3.10 -5.45 17.02
C SER A 152 2.29 -5.57 18.32
N ASN A 153 2.25 -6.75 18.92
CA ASN A 153 1.93 -6.85 20.33
C ASN A 153 3.17 -6.37 21.09
N GLU A 154 3.15 -5.12 21.55
CA GLU A 154 4.01 -4.71 22.67
C GLU A 154 3.24 -5.04 23.94
N ASP A 155 3.37 -6.28 24.41
CA ASP A 155 3.10 -6.65 25.79
C ASP A 155 4.29 -7.48 26.28
N GLU A 156 4.59 -7.30 27.58
CA GLU A 156 5.61 -7.98 28.41
C GLU A 156 7.01 -7.27 28.40
N ASP A 157 7.62 -6.82 29.51
CA ASP A 157 7.49 -7.28 30.89
C ASP A 157 8.01 -6.29 31.95
N GLU A 158 7.54 -6.59 33.16
CA GLU A 158 7.95 -6.16 34.49
C GLU A 158 9.46 -5.99 34.73
N ASN A 159 9.80 -4.92 35.45
CA ASN A 159 10.78 -4.90 36.55
C ASN A 159 10.21 -3.90 37.56
N GLY A 160 9.84 -4.23 38.80
CA GLY A 160 10.39 -5.25 39.69
C GLY A 160 11.39 -4.60 40.64
N ASN A 161 10.91 -4.15 41.81
CA ASN A 161 11.63 -3.74 43.02
C ASN A 161 12.60 -2.52 42.91
N GLU A 162 12.86 -1.71 43.93
CA GLU A 162 12.90 -1.98 45.36
C GLU A 162 12.81 -0.67 46.17
N ASP A 163 12.46 -0.86 47.45
CA ASP A 163 12.16 0.12 48.49
C ASP A 163 13.27 1.14 48.79
N GLY A 164 12.88 2.24 49.43
CA GLY A 164 13.82 3.23 49.96
C GLY A 164 13.13 4.31 50.80
N ASP A 165 12.58 3.90 51.94
CA ASP A 165 12.27 4.77 53.08
C ASP A 165 13.50 5.62 53.46
N GLY A 166 13.26 6.85 53.90
CA GLY A 166 14.29 7.74 54.40
C GLY A 166 13.74 9.08 54.85
N ASP A 167 12.82 9.04 55.82
CA ASP A 167 12.47 10.16 56.68
C ASP A 167 13.68 10.61 57.52
N GLU A 168 13.69 11.91 57.82
CA GLU A 168 14.26 12.58 59.00
C GLU A 168 15.78 12.55 59.22
N ASP A 169 16.39 13.73 59.31
CA ASP A 169 16.94 14.19 60.60
C ASP A 169 17.33 15.68 60.58
N ASP A 170 17.23 16.21 61.80
CA ASP A 170 17.20 17.60 62.27
C ASP A 170 18.55 18.36 62.26
N ASP A 171 18.40 19.68 62.40
CA ASP A 171 19.17 20.66 63.19
C ASP A 171 20.67 20.42 63.53
N ASP A 172 21.52 21.35 63.10
CA ASP A 172 22.35 22.23 63.98
C ASP A 172 22.99 23.39 63.19
#